data_AF-R9J313-F1
#
_entry.id   AF-R9J313-F1
#
_cell.length_a   1.000
_cell.length_b   1.000
_cell.length_c   1.000
_cell.angle_alpha   90.00
_cell.angle_beta   90.00
_cell.angle_gamma   90.00
#
_symmetry.space_group_name_H-M   'P 1'
#
loop_
_entity.id
_entity.type
_entity.pdbx_description
1 polymer ?
#
loop_
_entity_poly.entity_id
_entity_poly.type
_entity_poly.pdbx_seq_one_letter_code
_entity_poly.pdbx_strand_id
1 'polypeptide(L)'
;MKSILTELYEGNIFPAEQYSPRSEEYRQIHQSHYKHYDNFIETLSKLEPPLDKQFIKIMDEQLDVIPYEFSEMFIDGFRLGARIMIDIFQGDLGIRENESSAK
;
A
#
# COMPACT_ATOMS: atom_id res chain seq x y z
N MET A 1 24.78 -12.89 -5.64
CA MET A 1 23.39 -12.44 -5.42
C MET A 1 23.23 -12.33 -3.91
N LYS A 2 22.94 -11.14 -3.35
CA LYS A 2 22.71 -11.01 -1.90
C LYS A 2 21.34 -11.63 -1.56
N SER A 3 21.17 -12.00 -0.29
CA SER A 3 19.86 -12.47 0.17
C SER A 3 18.85 -11.32 0.18
N ILE A 4 17.56 -11.63 -0.02
CA ILE A 4 16.50 -10.62 0.04
C ILE A 4 16.46 -9.90 1.40
N LEU A 5 16.83 -10.58 2.49
CA LEU A 5 16.90 -9.98 3.83
C LEU A 5 18.05 -8.97 3.95
N THR A 6 19.19 -9.25 3.29
CA THR A 6 20.32 -8.33 3.22
C THR A 6 19.96 -7.10 2.40
N GLU A 7 19.34 -7.30 1.24
CA GLU A 7 18.87 -6.20 0.38
C GLU A 7 17.82 -5.31 1.09
N LEU A 8 16.95 -5.91 1.90
CA LEU A 8 15.98 -5.18 2.74
C LEU A 8 16.67 -4.41 3.87
N TYR A 9 17.61 -5.04 4.60
CA TYR A 9 18.33 -4.41 5.71
C TYR A 9 19.18 -3.22 5.26
N GLU A 10 19.83 -3.35 4.09
CA GLU A 10 20.63 -2.28 3.49
C GLU A 10 19.78 -1.16 2.86
N GLY A 11 18.46 -1.35 2.75
CA GLY A 11 17.53 -0.37 2.16
C GLY A 11 17.49 -0.36 0.63
N ASN A 12 18.06 -1.36 -0.04
CA ASN A 12 18.02 -1.47 -1.51
C ASN A 12 16.63 -1.87 -2.02
N ILE A 13 15.88 -2.62 -1.21
CA ILE A 13 14.47 -2.95 -1.44
C ILE A 13 13.63 -2.18 -0.42
N PHE A 14 12.76 -1.30 -0.91
CA PHE A 14 11.84 -0.54 -0.07
C PHE A 14 10.44 -0.54 -0.71
N PRO A 15 9.66 -1.62 -0.54
CA PRO A 15 8.46 -1.86 -1.34
C PRO A 15 7.41 -0.75 -1.20
N ALA A 16 7.33 -0.12 -0.02
CA ALA A 16 6.39 0.95 0.26
C ALA A 16 6.63 2.22 -0.57
N GLU A 17 7.88 2.59 -0.86
CA GLU A 17 8.20 3.76 -1.71
C GLU A 17 8.44 3.38 -3.17
N GLN A 18 8.87 2.15 -3.44
CA GLN A 18 9.12 1.68 -4.80
C GLN A 18 7.82 1.31 -5.55
N TYR A 19 6.72 1.16 -4.82
CA TYR A 19 5.41 0.92 -5.41
C TYR A 19 4.83 2.22 -5.99
N SER A 20 4.76 2.28 -7.32
CA SER A 20 3.93 3.24 -8.05
C SER A 20 3.24 2.48 -9.16
N PRO A 21 1.91 2.63 -9.34
CA PRO A 21 1.24 2.13 -10.53
C PRO A 21 1.93 2.73 -11.77
N ARG A 22 2.40 1.88 -12.67
CA ARG A 22 3.13 2.30 -13.88
C ARG A 22 2.25 2.37 -15.12
N SER A 23 0.98 2.02 -14.99
CA SER A 23 0.04 2.02 -16.11
C SER A 23 -0.21 3.45 -16.58
N GLU A 24 -0.27 3.62 -17.90
CA GLU A 24 -0.53 4.93 -18.50
C GLU A 24 -1.97 5.38 -18.19
N GLU A 25 -2.90 4.43 -18.09
CA GLU A 25 -4.28 4.65 -17.67
C GLU A 25 -4.35 5.27 -16.28
N TYR A 26 -3.58 4.73 -15.31
CA TYR A 26 -3.52 5.31 -13.96
C TYR A 26 -3.01 6.74 -14.00
N ARG A 27 -1.93 7.00 -14.75
CA ARG A 27 -1.35 8.34 -14.86
C ARG A 27 -2.32 9.35 -15.45
N GLN A 28 -3.06 8.95 -16.48
CA GLN A 28 -4.07 9.81 -17.12
C GLN A 28 -5.23 10.14 -16.18
N ILE A 29 -5.77 9.12 -15.49
CA ILE A 29 -6.84 9.30 -14.51
C ILE A 29 -6.37 10.20 -13.37
N HIS A 30 -5.19 9.93 -12.82
CA HIS A 30 -4.60 10.70 -11.73
C HIS A 30 -4.40 12.17 -12.15
N GLN A 31 -3.81 12.43 -13.32
CA GLN A 31 -3.64 13.80 -13.82
C GLN A 31 -4.98 14.51 -14.03
N SER A 32 -6.00 13.81 -14.51
CA SER A 32 -7.36 14.37 -14.67
C SER A 32 -7.96 14.78 -13.31
N HIS A 33 -7.82 13.93 -12.29
CA HIS A 33 -8.28 14.23 -10.94
C HIS A 33 -7.60 15.48 -10.36
N TYR A 34 -6.27 15.61 -10.50
CA TYR A 34 -5.55 16.80 -10.02
C TYR A 34 -6.08 18.09 -10.64
N LYS A 35 -6.32 18.10 -11.96
CA LYS A 35 -6.91 19.25 -12.64
C LYS A 35 -8.30 19.59 -12.09
N HIS A 36 -9.12 18.59 -11.75
CA HIS A 36 -10.43 18.82 -11.15
C HIS A 36 -10.30 19.46 -9.76
N TYR A 37 -9.38 18.98 -8.93
CA TYR A 37 -9.14 19.57 -7.61
C TYR A 37 -8.65 21.00 -7.73
N ASP A 38 -7.65 21.27 -8.58
CA ASP A 38 -7.08 22.62 -8.77
C ASP A 38 -8.14 23.62 -9.21
N ASN A 39 -8.95 23.27 -10.21
CA ASN A 39 -10.03 24.13 -10.71
C ASN A 39 -11.09 24.42 -9.62
N PHE A 40 -11.40 23.43 -8.79
CA PHE A 40 -12.38 23.61 -7.73
C PHE A 40 -11.82 24.45 -6.58
N ILE A 41 -10.56 24.24 -6.19
CA ILE A 41 -9.84 25.07 -5.22
C ILE A 41 -9.82 26.54 -5.68
N GLU A 42 -9.50 26.80 -6.95
CA GLU A 42 -9.53 28.16 -7.52
C GLU A 42 -10.94 28.78 -7.49
N THR A 43 -11.98 27.96 -7.69
CA THR A 43 -13.37 28.43 -7.59
C THR A 43 -13.72 28.81 -6.15
N LEU A 44 -13.33 27.97 -5.18
CA LEU A 44 -13.59 28.22 -3.75
C LEU A 44 -12.80 29.41 -3.21
N SER A 45 -11.62 29.70 -3.73
CA SER A 45 -10.80 30.84 -3.31
C SER A 45 -11.39 32.19 -3.72
N LYS A 46 -12.32 32.19 -4.69
CA LYS A 46 -13.03 33.39 -5.19
C LYS A 46 -14.33 33.68 -4.43
N LEU A 47 -14.76 32.80 -3.52
CA LEU A 47 -15.95 33.00 -2.69
C LEU A 47 -15.67 33.96 -1.52
N GLU A 48 -16.73 34.52 -0.93
CA GLU A 48 -16.65 35.37 0.26
C GLU A 48 -17.57 34.82 1.37
N PRO A 49 -17.03 34.18 2.42
CA PRO A 49 -15.60 33.94 2.67
C PRO A 49 -15.02 32.84 1.78
N PRO A 50 -13.70 32.83 1.54
CA PRO A 50 -13.04 31.79 0.77
C PRO A 50 -13.07 30.45 1.53
N LEU A 51 -13.32 29.37 0.81
CA LEU A 51 -13.48 28.01 1.37
C LEU A 51 -12.41 27.02 0.93
N ASP A 52 -11.49 27.46 0.07
CA ASP A 52 -10.40 26.66 -0.50
C ASP A 52 -9.56 25.97 0.59
N LYS A 53 -9.17 26.70 1.63
CA LYS A 53 -8.38 26.15 2.73
C LYS A 53 -9.13 25.11 3.55
N GLN A 54 -10.43 25.31 3.75
CA GLN A 54 -11.26 24.34 4.47
C GLN A 54 -11.40 23.05 3.65
N PHE A 55 -11.58 23.18 2.34
CA PHE A 55 -11.65 22.04 1.44
C PHE A 55 -10.33 21.26 1.42
N ILE A 56 -9.18 21.93 1.29
CA ILE A 56 -7.86 21.29 1.35
C ILE A 56 -7.70 20.51 2.66
N LYS A 57 -8.07 21.11 3.80
CA LYS A 57 -8.00 20.43 5.10
C LYS A 57 -8.84 19.14 5.13
N ILE A 58 -10.06 19.18 4.60
CA ILE A 58 -10.93 17.99 4.54
C ILE A 58 -10.29 16.91 3.66
N MET A 59 -9.66 17.29 2.55
CA MET A 59 -8.94 16.35 1.68
C MET A 59 -7.72 15.74 2.39
N ASP A 60 -6.95 16.54 3.14
CA ASP A 60 -5.82 16.06 3.93
C ASP A 60 -6.27 15.06 5.02
N GLU A 61 -7.38 15.36 5.72
CA GLU A 61 -7.99 14.46 6.71
C GLU A 61 -8.40 13.10 6.10
N GLN A 62 -8.83 13.07 4.83
CA GLN A 62 -9.10 11.82 4.12
C GLN A 62 -7.83 11.03 3.81
N LEU A 63 -6.69 11.71 3.65
CA LEU A 63 -5.40 11.06 3.37
C LEU A 63 -4.71 10.56 4.64
N ASP A 64 -5.05 11.08 5.82
CA ASP A 64 -4.48 10.65 7.10
C ASP A 64 -4.68 9.17 7.41
N VAL A 65 -5.74 8.54 6.87
CA VAL A 65 -6.03 7.11 7.09
C VAL A 65 -5.26 6.18 6.14
N ILE A 66 -4.83 6.70 4.98
CA ILE A 66 -4.20 5.93 3.90
C ILE A 66 -2.94 5.17 4.36
N PRO A 67 -2.02 5.74 5.16
CA PRO A 67 -0.85 5.00 5.65
C PRO A 67 -1.22 3.78 6.50
N TYR A 68 -2.28 3.86 7.30
CA TYR A 68 -2.76 2.75 8.11
C TYR A 68 -3.29 1.63 7.21
N GLU A 69 -4.18 1.96 6.27
CA GLU A 69 -4.74 1.01 5.30
C GLU A 69 -3.65 0.29 4.50
N PHE A 70 -2.67 1.03 3.97
CA PHE A 70 -1.58 0.42 3.21
C PHE A 70 -0.68 -0.44 4.09
N SER A 71 -0.41 -0.03 5.33
CA SER A 71 0.41 -0.81 6.25
C SER A 71 -0.27 -2.13 6.64
N GLU A 72 -1.56 -2.10 6.94
CA GLU A 72 -2.34 -3.30 7.27
C GLU A 72 -2.44 -4.24 6.07
N MET A 73 -2.79 -3.72 4.89
CA MET A 73 -2.86 -4.51 3.66
C MET A 73 -1.50 -5.15 3.32
N PHE A 74 -0.41 -4.42 3.49
CA PHE A 74 0.94 -4.96 3.29
C PHE A 74 1.24 -6.08 4.27
N ILE A 75 1.07 -5.85 5.58
CA ILE A 75 1.37 -6.83 6.62
C ILE A 75 0.54 -8.10 6.45
N ASP A 76 -0.77 -7.95 6.19
CA ASP A 76 -1.67 -9.08 6.03
C ASP A 76 -1.39 -9.84 4.73
N GLY A 77 -1.06 -9.13 3.64
CA GLY A 77 -0.59 -9.75 2.40
C GLY A 77 0.69 -10.57 2.60
N PHE A 78 1.67 -10.05 3.34
CA PHE A 78 2.90 -10.78 3.66
C PHE A 78 2.63 -12.02 4.52
N ARG A 79 1.79 -11.90 5.55
CA ARG A 79 1.36 -13.03 6.40
C ARG A 79 0.66 -14.10 5.59
N LEU A 80 -0.23 -13.71 4.68
CA LEU A 80 -0.92 -14.63 3.79
C LEU A 80 0.08 -15.35 2.88
N GLY A 81 1.02 -14.62 2.26
CA GLY A 81 2.08 -15.20 1.45
C GLY A 81 2.90 -16.23 2.22
N ALA A 82 3.32 -15.92 3.46
CA ALA A 82 4.05 -16.86 4.30
C ALA A 82 3.23 -18.13 4.62
N ARG A 83 1.93 -17.98 4.93
CA ARG A 83 1.04 -19.13 5.18
C ARG A 83 0.89 -20.02 3.95
N ILE A 84 0.74 -19.45 2.76
CA ILE A 84 0.68 -20.19 1.50
C ILE A 84 1.97 -20.98 1.28
N MET A 85 3.13 -20.35 1.48
CA MET A 85 4.43 -21.05 1.32
C MET A 85 4.56 -22.19 2.32
N ILE A 86 4.19 -21.98 3.59
CA ILE A 86 4.20 -23.03 4.60
C ILE A 86 3.28 -24.18 4.19
N ASP A 87 2.04 -23.92 3.77
CA ASP A 87 1.10 -24.97 3.36
C ASP A 87 1.62 -25.81 2.18
N ILE A 88 2.21 -25.15 1.17
CA ILE A 88 2.83 -25.81 0.01
C ILE A 88 4.02 -26.69 0.46
N PHE A 89 4.96 -26.14 1.22
CA PHE A 89 6.20 -26.83 1.57
C PHE A 89 6.08 -27.75 2.79
N GLN A 90 5.00 -27.71 3.56
CA GLN A 90 4.79 -28.61 4.71
C GLN A 90 4.79 -30.09 4.30
N GLY A 91 4.31 -30.40 3.08
CA GLY A 91 4.40 -31.74 2.50
C GLY A 91 5.83 -32.13 2.11
N ASP A 92 6.59 -31.19 1.54
CA ASP A 92 7.96 -31.41 1.06
C ASP A 92 9.00 -31.45 2.18
N LEU A 93 8.73 -30.79 3.31
CA LEU A 93 9.61 -30.70 4.47
C LEU A 93 9.38 -31.80 5.53
N GLY A 94 8.45 -32.75 5.28
CA GLY A 94 8.17 -33.86 6.20
C GLY A 94 7.53 -33.45 7.53
N ILE A 95 6.99 -32.24 7.64
CA ILE A 95 6.50 -31.67 8.92
C ILE A 95 5.22 -32.39 9.42
N ARG A 96 4.50 -33.11 8.55
CA ARG A 96 3.28 -33.84 8.89
C ARG A 96 3.48 -35.20 9.57
N GLU A 97 4.70 -35.73 9.66
CA GLU A 97 4.91 -37.08 10.24
C GLU A 97 4.81 -37.14 11.79
N ASN A 98 4.84 -35.99 12.49
CA ASN A 98 4.88 -35.97 13.95
C ASN A 98 3.52 -35.90 14.67
N GLU A 99 2.40 -35.75 13.97
CA GLU A 99 1.06 -35.72 14.61
C GLU A 99 0.34 -37.08 14.61
N SER A 100 0.84 -38.09 13.87
CA SER A 100 0.18 -39.40 13.74
C SER A 100 0.63 -40.46 14.77
N SER A 101 1.61 -40.20 15.63
CA SER A 101 2.14 -41.22 16.57
C SER A 101 1.57 -41.13 17.99
N ALA A 102 0.54 -40.33 18.23
CA ALA A 102 -0.13 -40.21 19.52
C ALA A 102 -1.59 -40.68 19.44
N LYS A 103 -1.83 -41.94 19.07
CA LYS A 103 -3.07 -42.69 19.39
C LYS A 103 -2.75 -44.17 19.57
#